data_AF-A0A816I139-F1
#
_entry.id   AF-A0A816I139-F1
#
_cell.length_a   1.000
_cell.length_b   1.000
_cell.length_c   1.000
_cell.angle_alpha   90.00
_cell.angle_beta   90.00
_cell.angle_gamma   90.00
#
_symmetry.space_group_name_H-M   'P 1'
#
loop_
_entity.id
_entity.type
_entity.pdbx_description
1 polymer ?
#
loop_
_entity_poly.entity_id
_entity_poly.type
_entity_poly.pdbx_seq_one_letter_code
_entity_poly.pdbx_strand_id
1 'polypeptide(L)' 'MNHKKATSLLATASYDMKVNIWSDRDFSLVRSLAGHESKVASSDITADSSCIATVSRDRTIKLWTSSSN' A
#
# COMPACT_ATOMS: atom_id res chain seq x y z
N MET A 1 16.02 -23.61 12.91
CA MET A 1 15.53 -22.23 13.17
C MET A 1 14.74 -21.77 11.95
N ASN A 2 13.41 -21.82 12.02
CA ASN A 2 12.54 -21.39 10.92
C ASN A 2 12.41 -19.87 10.96
N HIS A 3 13.27 -19.16 10.23
CA HIS A 3 12.94 -17.79 9.87
C HIS A 3 11.75 -17.87 8.91
N LYS A 4 10.53 -17.72 9.43
CA LYS A 4 9.42 -17.26 8.61
C LYS A 4 9.87 -15.91 8.06
N LYS A 5 10.45 -15.89 6.85
CA LYS A 5 10.75 -14.63 6.15
C LYS A 5 9.44 -13.85 6.12
N ALA A 6 9.38 -12.77 6.88
CA ALA A 6 8.25 -11.85 6.86
C ALA A 6 7.94 -11.55 5.39
N THR A 7 6.69 -11.72 4.99
CA THR A 7 6.22 -11.26 3.69
C THR A 7 6.27 -9.75 3.73
N SER A 8 7.27 -9.15 3.09
CA SER A 8 7.35 -7.70 2.97
C SER A 8 6.50 -7.29 1.78
N LEU A 9 5.72 -6.23 1.92
CA LEU A 9 4.97 -5.66 0.81
C LEU A 9 5.63 -4.37 0.34
N LEU A 10 5.54 -4.10 -0.95
CA LEU A 10 5.93 -2.83 -1.54
C LEU A 10 4.69 -2.04 -1.89
N ALA A 11 4.60 -0.79 -1.42
CA ALA A 11 3.55 0.14 -1.78
C ALA A 11 4.07 1.16 -2.80
N THR A 12 3.30 1.39 -3.85
CA THR A 12 3.62 2.39 -4.87
C THR A 12 2.41 3.28 -5.13
N ALA A 13 2.61 4.58 -5.09
CA ALA A 13 1.62 5.59 -5.42
C ALA A 13 1.76 6.05 -6.87
N SER A 14 0.64 6.29 -7.54
CA SER A 14 0.60 6.71 -8.94
C SER A 14 -0.34 7.89 -9.15
N TYR A 15 -0.08 8.64 -10.24
CA TYR A 15 -0.92 9.76 -10.66
C TYR A 15 -2.28 9.35 -11.23
N ASP A 16 -2.51 8.05 -11.46
CA ASP A 16 -3.79 7.44 -11.82
C ASP A 16 -4.75 7.27 -10.64
N MET A 17 -4.44 7.90 -9.50
CA MET A 17 -5.23 7.91 -8.26
C MET A 17 -5.27 6.56 -7.52
N LYS A 18 -4.41 5.61 -7.93
CA LYS A 18 -4.31 4.29 -7.31
C LYS A 18 -3.01 4.14 -6.54
N VAL A 19 -3.07 3.25 -5.55
CA VAL A 19 -1.90 2.75 -4.85
C VAL A 19 -1.82 1.24 -5.09
N ASN A 20 -0.72 0.79 -5.70
CA ASN A 20 -0.51 -0.61 -6.01
C ASN A 20 0.40 -1.24 -4.97
N ILE A 21 -0.01 -2.41 -4.50
CA ILE A 21 0.68 -3.22 -3.51
C ILE A 21 1.24 -4.45 -4.20
N TRP A 22 2.54 -4.67 -4.01
CA TRP A 22 3.30 -5.72 -4.66
C TRP A 22 3.94 -6.64 -3.63
N SER A 23 4.12 -7.90 -4.01
CA SER A 23 4.92 -8.85 -3.25
C SER A 23 6.41 -8.53 -3.44
N ASP A 24 7.19 -8.46 -2.35
CA ASP A 24 8.63 -8.20 -2.42
C ASP A 24 9.43 -9.39 -3.00
N ARG A 25 8.84 -10.59 -3.04
CA ARG A 25 9.53 -11.82 -3.46
C ARG A 25 9.60 -11.97 -4.97
N ASP A 26 8.50 -11.68 -5.63
CA ASP A 26 8.30 -11.93 -7.06
C ASP A 26 7.79 -10.70 -7.81
N PHE A 27 7.62 -9.56 -7.11
CA PHE A 27 7.10 -8.31 -7.65
C PHE A 27 5.74 -8.48 -8.34
N SER A 28 4.97 -9.49 -7.92
CA SER A 28 3.61 -9.69 -8.40
C SER A 28 2.66 -8.67 -7.77
N LEU A 29 1.69 -8.19 -8.55
CA LEU A 29 0.66 -7.28 -8.06
C LEU A 29 -0.28 -8.06 -7.12
N VAL A 30 -0.30 -7.69 -5.84
CA VAL A 30 -1.16 -8.30 -4.83
C VAL A 30 -2.53 -7.64 -4.83
N ARG A 31 -2.55 -6.30 -4.87
CA ARG A 31 -3.78 -5.51 -4.81
C ARG A 31 -3.57 -4.11 -5.34
N SER A 32 -4.60 -3.55 -5.96
CA SER A 32 -4.71 -2.10 -6.21
C SER A 32 -5.73 -1.50 -5.23
N LEU A 33 -5.30 -0.48 -4.50
CA LEU A 33 -6.13 0.33 -3.63
C LEU A 33 -6.67 1.50 -4.45
N ALA A 34 -7.97 1.49 -4.68
CA ALA A 34 -8.69 2.57 -5.35
C ALA A 34 -9.60 3.25 -4.32
N GLY A 35 -9.62 4.57 -4.31
CA GLY A 35 -10.47 5.34 -3.39
C GLY A 35 -10.04 6.79 -3.18
N HIS A 36 -8.86 7.18 -3.63
CA HIS A 36 -8.52 8.60 -3.80
C HIS A 36 -9.21 9.17 -5.04
N GLU A 37 -9.65 10.41 -4.94
CA GLU A 37 -10.35 11.14 -6.02
C GLU A 37 -9.40 12.05 -6.80
N SER A 38 -8.11 12.00 -6.46
CA SER A 38 -7.06 12.74 -7.13
C SER A 38 -5.72 12.02 -7.01
N LYS A 39 -4.71 12.67 -7.58
CA LYS A 39 -3.31 12.22 -7.61
C LYS A 39 -2.79 11.90 -6.21
N VAL A 40 -2.33 10.66 -6.02
CA VAL A 40 -1.64 10.26 -4.79
C VAL A 40 -0.23 10.85 -4.86
N ALA A 41 0.10 11.69 -3.87
CA ALA A 41 1.36 12.41 -3.84
C ALA A 41 2.47 11.60 -3.16
N SER A 42 2.12 10.76 -2.17
CA SER A 42 3.06 9.90 -1.46
C SER A 42 2.32 8.74 -0.79
N SER A 43 3.07 7.69 -0.49
CA SER A 43 2.63 6.51 0.26
C SER A 43 3.74 6.01 1.16
N ASP A 44 3.38 5.48 2.32
CA ASP A 44 4.31 4.80 3.23
C ASP A 44 3.68 3.51 3.79
N ILE A 45 4.52 2.54 4.17
CA ILE A 45 4.10 1.23 4.66
C ILE A 45 4.85 0.90 5.95
N THR A 46 4.13 0.37 6.94
CA THR A 46 4.74 -0.07 8.20
C THR A 46 5.65 -1.29 7.96
N ALA A 47 6.72 -1.44 8.76
CA ALA A 47 7.69 -2.52 8.59
C ALA A 47 7.08 -3.94 8.72
N ASP A 48 5.98 -4.06 9.46
CA ASP A 48 5.19 -5.28 9.59
C ASP A 48 4.15 -5.47 8.47
N SER A 49 4.10 -4.55 7.50
CA SER A 49 3.14 -4.51 6.38
C SER A 49 1.66 -4.55 6.81
N SER A 50 1.34 -4.13 8.04
CA SER A 50 -0.03 -4.17 8.58
C SER A 50 -0.87 -2.94 8.17
N CYS A 51 -0.21 -1.81 7.92
CA CYS A 51 -0.86 -0.55 7.58
C CYS A 51 -0.10 0.17 6.46
N ILE A 52 -0.86 0.77 5.55
CA ILE A 52 -0.37 1.64 4.50
C ILE A 52 -1.03 3.00 4.66
N ALA A 53 -0.24 4.07 4.67
CA ALA A 53 -0.71 5.44 4.70
C ALA A 53 -0.52 6.09 3.33
N THR A 54 -1.54 6.77 2.82
CA THR A 54 -1.50 7.42 1.52
C THR A 54 -2.03 8.85 1.63
N VAL A 55 -1.33 9.79 0.99
CA VAL A 55 -1.72 11.21 0.95
C VAL A 55 -1.98 11.64 -0.49
N SER A 56 -3.04 12.40 -0.72
CA SER A 56 -3.51 12.75 -2.06
C SER A 56 -3.83 14.23 -2.19
N ARG A 57 -3.81 14.72 -3.44
CA ARG A 57 -4.27 16.06 -3.79
C ARG A 57 -5.77 16.26 -3.63
N ASP A 58 -6.53 15.20 -3.36
CA ASP A 58 -7.95 15.28 -2.96
C ASP A 58 -8.15 15.86 -1.54
N ARG A 59 -7.05 16.29 -0.88
CA ARG A 59 -7.03 16.85 0.47
C ARG A 59 -7.36 15.83 1.56
N THR A 60 -7.20 14.53 1.26
CA THR A 60 -7.41 13.45 2.21
C THR A 60 -6.15 12.64 2.46
N ILE A 61 -6.13 12.01 3.64
CA ILE A 61 -5.21 10.95 4.02
C ILE A 61 -6.06 9.68 4.17
N LYS A 62 -5.61 8.57 3.58
CA LYS A 62 -6.25 7.26 3.76
C LYS A 62 -5.29 6.30 4.43
N LEU A 63 -5.83 5.55 5.39
CA LEU A 63 -5.14 4.45 6.05
C LEU A 63 -5.78 3.15 5.56
N TRP A 64 -4.96 2.26 5.07
CA TRP A 64 -5.37 0.97 4.55
C TRP A 64 -4.81 -0.10 5.47
N THR A 65 -5.69 -0.87 6.09
CA THR A 65 -5.30 -2.02 6.90
C THR A 65 -5.93 -3.27 6.31
N SER A 66 -5.38 -4.43 6.60
CA SER A 66 -5.98 -5.71 6.21
C SER A 66 -7.19 -6.10 7.07
N SER A 67 -7.72 -5.18 7.90
CA SER A 67 -8.85 -5.47 8.78
C SER A 67 -10.15 -5.45 7.99
N SER A 68 -10.46 -6.59 7.39
CA SER A 68 -11.85 -6.96 7.08
C SER A 68 -12.46 -7.47 8.38
N ASN A 69 -13.46 -6.76 8.91
CA ASN A 69 -14.45 -7.34 9.80
C ASN A 69 -15.72 -7.55 9.00
#